data_AF-A0A134CMB6-F1
#
_entry.id   AF-A0A134CMB6-F1
#
_cell.length_a   1.000
_cell.length_b   1.000
_cell.length_c   1.000
_cell.angle_alpha   90.00
_cell.angle_beta   90.00
_cell.angle_gamma   90.00
#
_symmetry.space_group_name_H-M   'P 1'
#
loop_
_entity.id
_entity.type
_entity.pdbx_description
1 polymer ?
#
loop_
_entity_poly.entity_id
_entity_poly.type
_entity_poly.pdbx_seq_one_letter_code
_entity_poly.pdbx_strand_id
1 'polypeptide(L)'
;MTATLSPEWVYFQVAPSAMTWVTRFVEGCEYFGVVTAVWGKKGIGCVRTTADTREITTAFLQDLPLSVTIVSYAEIMKMTEAE
;
A
#
# COMPACT_ATOMS: atom_id res chain seq x y z
N MET A 1 -2.34 -12.74 13.19
CA MET A 1 -3.45 -12.45 12.25
C MET A 1 -2.85 -12.39 10.86
N THR A 2 -3.02 -13.45 10.07
CA THR A 2 -2.64 -13.45 8.65
C THR A 2 -3.57 -12.46 7.95
N ALA A 3 -3.04 -11.31 7.51
CA ALA A 3 -3.85 -10.38 6.72
C ALA A 3 -4.19 -11.08 5.40
N THR A 4 -5.46 -11.39 5.16
CA THR A 4 -5.92 -11.91 3.87
C THR A 4 -5.64 -10.83 2.82
N LEU A 5 -4.68 -11.07 1.93
CA LEU A 5 -4.33 -10.18 0.83
C LEU A 5 -5.41 -10.23 -0.26
N SER A 6 -5.61 -9.14 -1.01
CA SER A 6 -6.63 -9.05 -2.05
C SER A 6 -6.06 -8.46 -3.34
N PRO A 7 -6.41 -9.02 -4.52
CA PRO A 7 -6.03 -8.43 -5.79
C PRO A 7 -6.69 -7.09 -6.02
N GLU A 8 -7.70 -6.68 -5.23
CA GLU A 8 -8.40 -5.39 -5.31
C GLU A 8 -7.72 -4.24 -4.55
N TRP A 9 -6.64 -4.53 -3.83
CA TRP A 9 -5.90 -3.52 -3.09
C TRP A 9 -4.80 -2.88 -3.92
N VAL A 10 -4.40 -1.67 -3.52
CA VAL A 10 -3.22 -1.00 -4.04
C VAL A 10 -2.06 -1.28 -3.11
N TYR A 11 -1.05 -1.99 -3.60
CA TYR A 11 0.17 -2.26 -2.87
C TYR A 11 1.23 -1.24 -3.25
N PHE A 12 2.03 -0.87 -2.26
CA PHE A 12 3.09 0.11 -2.45
C PHE A 12 4.32 -0.26 -1.63
N GLN A 13 5.46 0.23 -2.10
CA GLN A 13 6.72 0.19 -1.40
C GLN A 13 7.27 1.60 -1.24
N VAL A 14 7.74 1.90 -0.04
CA VAL A 14 8.42 3.14 0.35
C VAL A 14 9.65 2.82 1.19
N ALA A 15 10.46 3.82 1.52
CA ALA A 15 11.45 3.65 2.57
C ALA A 15 10.75 3.22 3.88
N PRO A 16 11.26 2.22 4.64
CA PRO A 16 10.61 1.77 5.88
C PRO A 16 10.32 2.89 6.88
N SER A 17 11.19 3.91 6.95
CA SER A 17 11.02 5.11 7.78
C SER A 17 9.86 6.01 7.34
N ALA A 18 9.42 5.92 6.09
CA ALA A 18 8.33 6.71 5.53
C ALA A 18 6.95 6.05 5.70
N MET A 19 6.88 4.79 6.15
CA MET A 19 5.61 4.05 6.25
C MET A 19 4.57 4.79 7.13
N THR A 20 4.97 5.24 8.32
CA THR A 20 4.09 6.01 9.21
C THR A 20 3.61 7.32 8.59
N TRP A 21 4.45 7.95 7.75
CA TRP A 21 4.09 9.18 7.06
C TRP A 21 2.99 8.94 6.04
N VAL A 22 3.13 7.89 5.21
CA VAL A 22 2.11 7.48 4.24
C VAL A 22 0.80 7.13 4.94
N THR A 23 0.85 6.35 6.02
CA THR A 23 -0.33 6.00 6.82
C THR A 23 -1.11 7.24 7.27
N ARG A 24 -0.43 8.23 7.86
CA ARG A 24 -1.08 9.46 8.34
C ARG A 24 -1.68 10.30 7.23
N PHE A 25 -1.06 10.33 6.06
CA PHE A 25 -1.53 11.12 4.94
C PHE A 25 -2.80 10.51 4.32
N VAL A 26 -2.82 9.17 4.17
CA VAL A 26 -4.00 8.43 3.70
C VAL A 26 -5.14 8.50 4.74
N GLU A 27 -4.85 8.33 6.03
CA GLU A 27 -5.85 8.44 7.11
C GLU A 27 -6.49 9.85 7.21
N GLY A 28 -5.75 10.89 6.81
CA GLY A 28 -6.29 12.25 6.73
C GLY A 28 -7.27 12.46 5.57
N CYS A 29 -7.41 11.50 4.67
CA CYS A 29 -8.30 11.54 3.54
C CYS A 29 -9.46 10.56 3.75
N GLU A 30 -10.63 11.07 4.14
CA GLU A 30 -11.83 10.25 4.44
C GLU A 30 -12.29 9.36 3.26
N TYR A 31 -11.86 9.68 2.05
CA TYR A 31 -12.22 8.95 0.83
C TYR A 31 -11.34 7.71 0.57
N PHE A 32 -10.15 7.61 1.19
CA PHE A 32 -9.25 6.48 0.99
C PHE A 32 -9.46 5.36 2.02
N GLY A 33 -9.14 4.14 1.61
CA GLY A 33 -9.19 2.97 2.48
C GLY A 33 -8.11 2.96 3.56
N VAL A 34 -8.17 1.96 4.43
CA VAL A 34 -7.19 1.77 5.52
C VAL A 34 -5.83 1.35 4.96
N VAL A 35 -4.76 1.97 5.45
CA VAL A 35 -3.38 1.51 5.21
C VAL A 35 -3.05 0.35 6.14
N THR A 36 -2.55 -0.75 5.59
CA THR A 36 -2.02 -1.89 6.35
C THR A 36 -0.56 -2.13 5.95
N ALA A 37 0.34 -2.21 6.93
CA ALA A 37 1.71 -2.66 6.67
C ALA A 37 1.69 -4.16 6.39
N VAL A 38 2.18 -4.58 5.22
CA VAL A 38 2.32 -6.00 4.86
C VAL A 38 3.68 -6.52 5.34
N TRP A 39 4.76 -5.81 4.98
CA TRP A 39 6.11 -6.04 5.54
C TRP A 39 6.76 -4.70 5.91
N GLY A 40 6.53 -4.24 7.14
CA GLY A 40 7.02 -2.93 7.60
C GLY A 40 8.53 -2.75 7.48
N LYS A 41 9.32 -3.80 7.74
CA LYS A 41 10.80 -3.76 7.60
C LYS A 41 11.28 -3.56 6.16
N LYS A 42 10.48 -3.99 5.17
CA LYS A 42 10.77 -3.81 3.73
C LYS A 42 10.06 -2.56 3.17
N GLY A 43 9.31 -1.85 4.02
CA GLY A 43 8.53 -0.68 3.61
C GLY A 43 7.37 -1.01 2.69
N ILE A 44 6.85 -2.24 2.75
CA ILE A 44 5.74 -2.69 1.90
C ILE A 44 4.42 -2.57 2.66
N GLY A 45 3.47 -1.87 2.08
CA GLY A 45 2.12 -1.67 2.60
C GLY A 45 1.06 -1.83 1.53
N CYS A 46 -0.19 -1.81 1.95
CA CYS A 46 -1.33 -1.73 1.06
C CYS A 46 -2.36 -0.72 1.56
N VAL A 47 -3.08 -0.13 0.62
CA VAL A 47 -4.35 0.57 0.89
C VAL A 47 -5.48 -0.38 0.50
N ARG A 48 -6.43 -0.61 1.42
CA ARG A 48 -7.58 -1.48 1.17
C ARG A 48 -8.62 -0.76 0.32
N THR A 49 -8.38 -0.72 -0.98
CA THR A 49 -9.24 -0.07 -1.97
C THR A 49 -10.40 -0.96 -2.42
N THR A 50 -11.38 -0.30 -3.05
CA THR A 50 -12.38 -0.92 -3.93
C THR A 50 -11.97 -0.71 -5.39
N ALA A 51 -12.70 -1.33 -6.34
CA ALA A 51 -12.48 -1.11 -7.77
C ALA A 51 -12.53 0.39 -8.14
N ASP A 52 -13.50 1.13 -7.58
CA ASP A 52 -13.71 2.55 -7.89
C ASP A 52 -12.62 3.47 -7.34
N THR A 53 -11.99 3.08 -6.21
CA THR A 53 -11.01 3.93 -5.52
C THR A 53 -9.56 3.59 -5.86
N ARG A 54 -9.33 2.49 -6.59
CA ARG A 54 -7.97 2.04 -6.96
C ARG A 54 -7.20 3.10 -7.73
N GLU A 55 -7.74 3.62 -8.83
CA GLU A 55 -7.00 4.49 -9.73
C GLU A 55 -6.60 5.80 -9.05
N ILE A 56 -7.55 6.41 -8.33
CA ILE A 56 -7.32 7.63 -7.57
C ILE A 56 -6.35 7.40 -6.40
N THR A 57 -6.39 6.24 -5.74
CA THR A 57 -5.42 5.89 -4.70
C THR A 57 -4.02 5.73 -5.27
N THR A 58 -3.88 5.05 -6.42
CA THR A 58 -2.59 4.90 -7.10
C THR A 58 -2.01 6.26 -7.50
N ALA A 59 -2.81 7.13 -8.11
CA ALA A 59 -2.39 8.48 -8.49
C ALA A 59 -1.97 9.31 -7.27
N PHE A 60 -2.76 9.26 -6.20
CA PHE A 60 -2.45 9.94 -4.93
C PHE A 60 -1.12 9.47 -4.32
N LEU A 61 -0.89 8.16 -4.25
CA LEU A 61 0.35 7.60 -3.73
C LEU A 61 1.56 8.02 -4.58
N GLN A 62 1.41 8.12 -5.90
CA GLN A 62 2.48 8.56 -6.80
C GLN A 62 2.77 10.05 -6.73
N ASP A 63 1.80 10.87 -6.31
CA ASP A 63 1.96 12.32 -6.15
C ASP A 63 2.62 12.71 -4.81
N LEU A 64 2.76 11.76 -3.89
CA LEU A 64 3.41 12.02 -2.61
C LEU A 64 4.85 12.52 -2.80
N PRO A 65 5.34 13.45 -1.95
CA PRO A 65 6.70 13.97 -2.00
C PRO A 65 7.74 12.97 -1.45
N LEU A 66 7.59 11.69 -1.80
CA LEU A 66 8.48 10.60 -1.44
C LEU A 66 8.50 9.55 -2.56
N SER A 67 9.57 8.77 -2.64
CA SER A 67 9.68 7.70 -3.62
C SER A 67 8.72 6.56 -3.26
N VAL A 68 7.59 6.50 -3.97
CA VAL A 68 6.62 5.41 -3.90
C VAL A 68 6.73 4.54 -5.14
N THR A 69 6.86 3.24 -4.95
CA THR A 69 6.74 2.26 -6.04
C THR A 69 5.46 1.47 -5.86
N ILE A 70 4.63 1.41 -6.90
CA ILE A 70 3.42 0.59 -6.90
C ILE A 70 3.83 -0.85 -7.18
N VAL A 71 3.37 -1.78 -6.35
CA VAL A 71 3.70 -3.21 -6.46
C VAL A 71 2.46 -3.96 -6.93
N SER A 72 2.61 -4.91 -7.84
CA SER A 72 1.47 -5.72 -8.27
C SER A 72 1.12 -6.78 -7.22
N TYR A 73 -0.15 -7.20 -7.19
CA TYR A 73 -0.58 -8.32 -6.35
C TYR A 73 0.23 -9.59 -6.62
N ALA A 74 0.56 -9.87 -7.89
CA ALA A 74 1.35 -11.04 -8.27
C ALA A 74 2.77 -11.01 -7.68
N GLU A 75 3.41 -9.83 -7.60
CA GLU A 75 4.71 -9.67 -6.95
C GLU A 75 4.62 -9.89 -5.44
N ILE A 76 3.57 -9.37 -4.80
CA ILE A 76 3.31 -9.57 -3.36
C ILE A 76 3.12 -11.06 -3.04
N MET A 77 2.38 -11.80 -3.88
CA MET A 77 2.19 -13.24 -3.70
C MET A 77 3.51 -13.99 -3.80
N LYS A 78 4.33 -13.69 -4.81
CA LYS A 78 5.68 -14.27 -4.96
C LYS A 78 6.58 -14.00 -3.76
N MET A 79 6.50 -12.79 -3.18
CA MET A 79 7.27 -12.44 -1.98
C MET A 79 6.79 -13.17 -0.73
N THR A 80 5.50 -13.53 -0.67
CA THR A 80 4.93 -14.32 0.44
C THR A 80 5.38 -15.78 0.36
N GLU A 81 5.54 -16.32 -0.84
CA GLU A 81 5.97 -17.71 -1.07
C GLU A 81 7.48 -17.91 -0.87
N ALA A 82 8.26 -16.83 -0.91
CA ALA A 82 9.72 -16.85 -0.80
C ALA A 82 10.24 -16.64 0.64
N GLU A 83 9.36 -16.44 1.61
CA GLU A 83 9.67 -16.21 3.04
C GLU A 83 9.27 -17.43 3.88
#